data_AF-A0A945TPG9-F1
#
_entry.id   AF-A0A945TPG9-F1
#
_cell.length_a   1.000
_cell.length_b   1.000
_cell.length_c   1.000
_cell.angle_alpha   90.00
_cell.angle_beta   90.00
_cell.angle_gamma   90.00
#
_symmetry.space_group_name_H-M   'P 1'
#
loop_
_entity.id
_entity.type
_entity.pdbx_description
1 polymer ?
#
loop_
_entity_poly.entity_id
_entity_poly.type
_entity_poly.pdbx_seq_one_letter_code
_entity_poly.pdbx_strand_id
1 'polypeptide(L)'
;MTKLKKEGEFGSKAWGEACAAASVKILEAANLPEGLDWAFTEHYLYPPARLLEGGREQAGYYILVKDGKISGGDGCPDEARAVNGFHISARWAALCNQSGAFYGTEGQRQRSADEAVMYKSIEAYLGRPNPLATGVKGPKIYWPDEIGGPLMDGKEEGNGLHNIAAAMQIASPEFADFPVTKMRVPIFDEMTESQKKAFLELLQVEM
;
A
#
# COMPACT_ATOMS: atom_id res chain seq x y z
N MET A 1 -20.22 -7.78 -11.54
CA MET A 1 -19.34 -7.03 -10.63
C MET A 1 -20.08 -5.79 -10.16
N THR A 2 -20.41 -5.71 -8.87
CA THR A 2 -20.77 -4.44 -8.24
C THR A 2 -19.57 -3.51 -8.37
N LYS A 3 -19.73 -2.41 -9.11
CA LYS A 3 -18.64 -1.44 -9.33
C LYS A 3 -18.33 -0.80 -7.97
N LEU A 4 -17.21 -1.18 -7.34
CA LEU A 4 -16.74 -0.54 -6.12
C LEU A 4 -16.63 0.98 -6.37
N LYS A 5 -17.17 1.77 -5.46
CA LYS A 5 -17.07 3.23 -5.55
C LYS A 5 -15.67 3.66 -5.09
N LYS A 6 -15.26 4.84 -5.53
CA LYS A 6 -14.05 5.51 -5.04
C LYS A 6 -14.35 6.07 -3.65
N GLU A 7 -13.45 5.82 -2.70
CA GLU A 7 -13.66 6.11 -1.26
C GLU A 7 -12.74 7.22 -0.75
N GLY A 8 -11.51 7.30 -1.27
CA GLY A 8 -10.56 8.32 -0.84
C GLY A 8 -9.18 8.16 -1.48
N GLU A 9 -8.29 9.12 -1.19
CA GLU A 9 -6.88 9.03 -1.59
C GLU A 9 -6.15 7.89 -0.87
N PHE A 10 -5.08 7.38 -1.48
CA PHE A 10 -4.24 6.36 -0.85
C PHE A 10 -3.68 6.86 0.48
N GLY A 11 -3.91 6.08 1.54
CA GLY A 11 -3.53 6.45 2.89
C GLY A 11 -4.44 7.46 3.58
N SER A 12 -5.52 7.93 2.96
CA SER A 12 -6.57 8.69 3.66
C SER A 12 -7.39 7.78 4.60
N LYS A 13 -8.01 8.37 5.63
CA LYS A 13 -8.87 7.64 6.57
C LYS A 13 -10.02 6.92 5.85
N ALA A 14 -10.76 7.63 4.99
CA ALA A 14 -11.91 7.06 4.27
C ALA A 14 -11.52 5.87 3.39
N TRP A 15 -10.38 5.96 2.68
CA TRP A 15 -9.88 4.85 1.88
C TRP A 15 -9.40 3.67 2.74
N GLY A 16 -8.68 3.94 3.83
CA GLY A 16 -8.18 2.90 4.74
C GLY A 16 -9.31 2.14 5.42
N GLU A 17 -10.33 2.84 5.94
CA GLU A 17 -11.51 2.24 6.54
C GLU A 17 -12.30 1.40 5.53
N ALA A 18 -12.40 1.85 4.28
CA ALA A 18 -13.06 1.07 3.22
C ALA A 18 -12.28 -0.21 2.85
N CYS A 19 -10.95 -0.13 2.74
CA CYS A 19 -10.10 -1.30 2.52
C CYS A 19 -10.23 -2.32 3.65
N ALA A 20 -10.17 -1.84 4.89
CA ALA A 20 -10.35 -2.68 6.07
C ALA A 20 -11.74 -3.33 6.09
N ALA A 21 -12.81 -2.56 5.86
CA ALA A 21 -14.17 -3.07 5.85
C ALA A 21 -14.42 -4.12 4.75
N ALA A 22 -13.83 -3.94 3.56
CA ALA A 22 -13.89 -4.95 2.51
C ALA A 22 -13.17 -6.24 2.91
N SER A 23 -11.99 -6.10 3.53
CA SER A 23 -11.19 -7.24 4.00
C SER A 23 -11.88 -8.02 5.12
N VAL A 24 -12.50 -7.32 6.07
CA VAL A 24 -13.30 -7.93 7.15
C VAL A 24 -14.41 -8.79 6.55
N LYS A 25 -15.17 -8.27 5.58
CA LYS A 25 -16.24 -9.04 4.91
C LYS A 25 -15.73 -10.28 4.19
N ILE A 26 -14.58 -10.20 3.54
CA ILE A 26 -13.95 -11.35 2.88
C ILE A 26 -13.59 -12.43 3.89
N LEU A 27 -12.95 -12.04 5.00
CA LEU A 27 -12.49 -12.96 6.02
C LEU A 27 -13.64 -13.53 6.87
N GLU A 28 -14.70 -12.75 7.12
CA GLU A 28 -15.93 -13.24 7.78
C GLU A 28 -16.60 -14.35 6.96
N ALA A 29 -16.50 -14.29 5.63
CA ALA A 29 -17.00 -15.33 4.74
C ALA A 29 -16.07 -16.55 4.64
N ALA A 30 -14.85 -16.50 5.20
CA ALA A 30 -13.78 -17.44 4.92
C ALA A 30 -13.71 -18.69 5.82
N ASN A 31 -14.65 -18.91 6.75
CA ASN A 31 -14.65 -20.05 7.69
C ASN A 31 -13.26 -20.30 8.32
N LEU A 32 -12.65 -19.25 8.88
CA LEU A 32 -11.31 -19.31 9.45
C LEU A 32 -11.23 -20.33 10.61
N PRO A 33 -10.10 -21.04 10.77
CA PRO A 33 -9.93 -22.00 11.85
C PRO A 33 -9.94 -21.31 13.22
N GLU A 34 -10.46 -22.02 14.22
CA GLU A 34 -10.47 -21.55 15.60
C GLU A 34 -9.03 -21.36 16.13
N GLY A 35 -8.81 -20.28 16.87
CA GLY A 35 -7.50 -19.95 17.44
C GLY A 35 -6.50 -19.35 16.44
N LEU A 36 -6.90 -19.08 15.19
CA LEU A 36 -6.08 -18.31 14.26
C LEU A 36 -6.05 -16.85 14.68
N ASP A 37 -4.89 -16.41 15.14
CA ASP A 37 -4.58 -14.99 15.29
C ASP A 37 -3.69 -14.54 14.13
N TRP A 38 -4.10 -13.46 13.48
CA TRP A 38 -3.37 -12.87 12.37
C TRP A 38 -3.67 -11.39 12.22
N ALA A 39 -2.69 -10.60 11.78
CA ALA A 39 -2.91 -9.19 11.51
C ALA A 39 -2.27 -8.69 10.22
N PHE A 40 -2.85 -7.62 9.69
CA PHE A 40 -2.27 -6.78 8.66
C PHE A 40 -2.15 -5.37 9.20
N THR A 41 -1.00 -4.73 9.01
CA THR A 41 -0.87 -3.29 9.20
C THR A 41 0.01 -2.71 8.10
N GLU A 42 -0.50 -1.70 7.40
CA GLU A 42 0.27 -0.96 6.41
C GLU A 42 0.34 0.51 6.83
N HIS A 43 1.52 0.91 7.32
CA HIS A 43 1.80 2.25 7.82
C HIS A 43 2.53 3.07 6.75
N TYR A 44 1.96 4.22 6.40
CA TYR A 44 2.51 5.15 5.42
C TYR A 44 3.32 6.24 6.12
N LEU A 45 4.62 6.20 5.91
CA LEU A 45 5.55 7.21 6.40
C LEU A 45 5.49 8.44 5.50
N TYR A 46 5.57 9.62 6.12
CA TYR A 46 5.62 10.91 5.43
C TYR A 46 4.46 11.16 4.44
N PRO A 47 3.19 10.93 4.84
CA PRO A 47 2.07 11.29 4.01
C PRO A 47 1.93 12.81 3.93
N PRO A 48 1.26 13.36 2.90
CA PRO A 48 0.84 14.75 2.91
C PRO A 48 0.05 15.09 4.16
N ALA A 49 0.26 16.29 4.73
CA ALA A 49 -0.35 16.70 6.00
C ALA A 49 -1.89 16.57 6.01
N ARG A 50 -2.54 16.78 4.85
CA ARG A 50 -4.00 16.61 4.71
C ARG A 50 -4.50 15.21 5.03
N LEU A 51 -3.66 14.18 4.86
CA LEU A 51 -4.02 12.79 5.17
C LEU A 51 -3.97 12.51 6.68
N LEU A 52 -3.43 13.43 7.49
CA LEU A 52 -3.36 13.34 8.95
C LEU A 52 -4.35 14.30 9.64
N GLU A 53 -5.28 14.91 8.90
CA GLU A 53 -6.30 15.79 9.46
C GLU A 53 -7.24 15.06 10.43
N GLY A 54 -7.88 15.83 11.32
CA GLY A 54 -8.83 15.29 12.30
C GLY A 54 -8.17 14.62 13.51
N GLY A 55 -6.91 14.93 13.81
CA GLY A 55 -6.16 14.38 14.95
C GLY A 55 -5.58 12.99 14.70
N ARG A 56 -5.45 12.59 13.44
CA ARG A 56 -4.92 11.29 13.04
C ARG A 56 -3.40 11.28 13.17
N GLU A 57 -2.87 10.43 14.04
CA GLU A 57 -1.43 10.35 14.29
C GLU A 57 -0.66 9.56 13.22
N GLN A 58 -1.33 8.64 12.53
CA GLN A 58 -0.71 7.73 11.57
C GLN A 58 -1.59 7.54 10.35
N ALA A 59 -1.00 7.65 9.16
CA ALA A 59 -1.65 7.22 7.94
C ALA A 59 -1.43 5.73 7.73
N GLY A 60 -2.51 4.96 7.63
CA GLY A 60 -2.46 3.52 7.45
C GLY A 60 -3.82 2.89 7.61
N TYR A 61 -3.86 1.57 7.52
CA TYR A 61 -5.03 0.78 7.92
C TYR A 61 -4.58 -0.58 8.43
N TYR A 62 -5.49 -1.25 9.14
CA TYR A 62 -5.25 -2.57 9.69
C TYR A 62 -6.41 -3.53 9.46
N ILE A 63 -6.08 -4.83 9.52
CA ILE A 63 -7.01 -5.95 9.62
C ILE A 63 -6.52 -6.79 10.80
N LEU A 64 -7.42 -7.25 11.64
CA LEU A 64 -7.08 -8.05 12.81
C LEU A 64 -8.05 -9.23 12.92
N VAL A 65 -7.50 -10.43 12.89
CA VAL A 65 -8.16 -11.66 13.30
C VAL A 65 -7.59 -12.01 14.67
N LYS A 66 -8.42 -11.98 15.71
CA LYS A 66 -7.97 -12.26 17.07
C LYS A 66 -9.13 -12.79 17.92
N ASP A 67 -8.89 -13.86 18.67
CA ASP A 67 -9.89 -14.47 19.56
C ASP A 67 -11.23 -14.77 18.84
N GLY A 68 -11.14 -15.25 17.59
CA GLY A 68 -12.31 -15.57 16.75
C GLY A 68 -13.10 -14.35 16.25
N LYS A 69 -12.59 -13.13 16.45
CA LYS A 69 -13.18 -11.89 15.92
C LYS A 69 -12.34 -11.33 14.79
N ILE A 70 -13.04 -10.78 13.80
CA ILE A 70 -12.43 -10.11 12.66
C ILE A 70 -12.80 -8.63 12.76
N SER A 71 -11.78 -7.78 12.80
CA SER A 71 -11.93 -6.33 12.86
C SER A 71 -10.94 -5.66 11.91
N GLY A 72 -11.14 -4.37 11.68
CA GLY A 72 -10.26 -3.58 10.85
C GLY A 72 -10.67 -2.12 10.90
N GLY A 73 -9.75 -1.25 10.51
CA GLY A 73 -10.04 0.19 10.47
C GLY A 73 -8.81 1.02 10.14
N ASP A 74 -8.94 2.29 10.44
CA ASP A 74 -7.90 3.29 10.23
C ASP A 74 -6.68 3.11 11.15
N GLY A 75 -5.51 3.51 10.64
CA GLY A 75 -4.26 3.53 11.40
C GLY A 75 -3.62 2.15 11.57
N CYS A 76 -2.69 2.06 12.52
CA CYS A 76 -1.93 0.83 12.78
C CYS A 76 -1.80 0.64 14.29
N PRO A 77 -2.87 0.21 14.99
CA PRO A 77 -2.89 0.11 16.45
C PRO A 77 -1.88 -0.93 16.96
N ASP A 78 -1.32 -0.68 18.15
CA ASP A 78 -0.33 -1.57 18.76
C ASP A 78 -0.86 -2.98 18.97
N GLU A 79 -2.16 -3.13 19.24
CA GLU A 79 -2.81 -4.44 19.34
C GLU A 79 -2.66 -5.26 18.05
N ALA A 80 -2.86 -4.64 16.87
CA ALA A 80 -2.69 -5.34 15.60
C ALA A 80 -1.21 -5.63 15.31
N ARG A 81 -0.30 -4.71 15.66
CA ARG A 81 1.15 -4.90 15.46
C ARG A 81 1.76 -5.97 16.37
N ALA A 82 1.10 -6.28 17.49
CA ALA A 82 1.55 -7.31 18.43
C ALA A 82 1.20 -8.73 17.98
N VAL A 83 0.31 -8.88 17.00
CA VAL A 83 -0.11 -10.17 16.44
C VAL A 83 0.80 -10.53 15.26
N ASN A 84 1.06 -11.82 15.04
CA ASN A 84 1.84 -12.26 13.88
C ASN A 84 1.09 -11.95 12.58
N GLY A 85 1.80 -11.46 11.57
CA GLY A 85 1.13 -11.16 10.33
C GLY A 85 1.97 -10.48 9.26
N PHE A 86 1.31 -9.68 8.43
CA PHE A 86 1.95 -8.80 7.45
C PHE A 86 1.98 -7.38 8.00
N HIS A 87 3.17 -6.92 8.37
CA HIS A 87 3.39 -5.58 8.88
C HIS A 87 4.41 -4.87 8.01
N ILE A 88 4.01 -3.76 7.42
CA ILE A 88 4.89 -2.94 6.60
C ILE A 88 4.81 -1.49 7.05
N SER A 89 5.96 -0.82 7.01
CA SER A 89 6.05 0.63 7.03
C SER A 89 6.78 1.06 5.76
N ALA A 90 6.16 1.91 4.97
CA ALA A 90 6.70 2.35 3.69
C ALA A 90 6.51 3.85 3.51
N ARG A 91 7.45 4.51 2.83
CA ARG A 91 7.31 5.91 2.42
C ARG A 91 6.07 6.03 1.53
N TRP A 92 5.14 6.89 1.89
CA TRP A 92 3.85 7.04 1.21
C TRP A 92 4.01 7.23 -0.31
N ALA A 93 4.88 8.16 -0.70
CA ALA A 93 5.12 8.48 -2.10
C ALA A 93 5.81 7.34 -2.89
N ALA A 94 6.42 6.38 -2.19
CA ALA A 94 7.05 5.22 -2.83
C ALA A 94 6.03 4.15 -3.24
N LEU A 95 4.76 4.23 -2.80
CA LEU A 95 3.71 3.25 -3.11
C LEU A 95 2.43 3.87 -3.70
N CYS A 96 2.13 5.11 -3.32
CA CYS A 96 0.82 5.73 -3.51
C CYS A 96 0.25 5.57 -4.93
N ASN A 97 1.03 5.90 -5.96
CA ASN A 97 0.49 5.93 -7.30
C ASN A 97 0.32 4.53 -7.90
N GLN A 98 1.31 3.65 -7.71
CA GLN A 98 1.26 2.29 -8.25
C GLN A 98 0.32 1.34 -7.51
N SER A 99 -0.06 1.67 -6.27
CA SER A 99 -1.14 0.97 -5.56
C SER A 99 -2.51 1.16 -6.22
N GLY A 100 -2.65 2.15 -7.11
CA GLY A 100 -3.87 2.37 -7.89
C GLY A 100 -3.91 1.63 -9.22
N ALA A 101 -2.93 0.76 -9.51
CA ALA A 101 -2.92 -0.10 -10.69
C ALA A 101 -3.58 -1.45 -10.38
N PHE A 102 -4.31 -1.99 -11.35
CA PHE A 102 -4.84 -3.36 -11.26
C PHE A 102 -3.79 -4.35 -11.76
N TYR A 103 -3.55 -5.42 -11.01
CA TYR A 103 -2.62 -6.46 -11.41
C TYR A 103 -2.96 -7.83 -10.85
N GLY A 104 -2.65 -8.86 -11.63
CA GLY A 104 -2.43 -10.22 -11.17
C GLY A 104 -0.93 -10.50 -11.01
N THR A 105 -0.53 -11.76 -11.12
CA THR A 105 0.87 -12.17 -10.89
C THR A 105 1.85 -11.51 -11.87
N GLU A 106 1.49 -11.43 -13.15
CA GLU A 106 2.36 -10.83 -14.17
C GLU A 106 2.50 -9.31 -13.99
N GLY A 107 1.40 -8.62 -13.67
CA GLY A 107 1.44 -7.19 -13.38
C GLY A 107 2.25 -6.89 -12.11
N GLN A 108 2.25 -7.76 -11.10
CA GLN A 108 3.12 -7.62 -9.93
C GLN A 108 4.60 -7.70 -10.33
N ARG A 109 4.98 -8.66 -11.18
CA ARG A 109 6.36 -8.76 -11.68
C ARG A 109 6.77 -7.52 -12.46
N GLN A 110 5.90 -7.05 -13.35
CA GLN A 110 6.17 -5.82 -14.12
C GLN A 110 6.29 -4.60 -13.21
N ARG A 111 5.41 -4.45 -12.22
CA ARG A 111 5.49 -3.37 -11.23
C ARG A 111 6.83 -3.42 -10.48
N SER A 112 7.28 -4.59 -10.02
CA SER A 112 8.58 -4.72 -9.35
C SER A 112 9.76 -4.39 -10.28
N ALA A 113 9.68 -4.75 -11.56
CA ALA A 113 10.69 -4.38 -12.55
C ALA A 113 10.73 -2.86 -12.79
N ASP A 114 9.57 -2.22 -12.92
CA ASP A 114 9.44 -0.77 -13.08
C ASP A 114 9.96 -0.03 -11.84
N GLU A 115 9.63 -0.50 -10.63
CA GLU A 115 10.13 0.06 -9.36
C GLU A 115 11.66 -0.04 -9.27
N ALA A 116 12.25 -1.16 -9.71
CA ALA A 116 13.70 -1.32 -9.74
C ALA A 116 14.38 -0.31 -10.69
N VAL A 117 13.76 -0.02 -11.84
CA VAL A 117 14.25 1.02 -12.76
C VAL A 117 14.16 2.40 -12.09
N MET A 118 13.01 2.76 -11.53
CA MET A 118 12.81 4.03 -10.82
C MET A 118 13.86 4.25 -9.73
N TYR A 119 14.10 3.26 -8.86
CA TYR A 119 15.09 3.38 -7.78
C TYR A 119 16.51 3.53 -8.32
N LYS A 120 16.88 2.79 -9.37
CA LYS A 120 18.19 2.91 -10.01
C LYS A 120 18.41 4.29 -10.63
N SER A 121 17.39 4.87 -11.25
CA SER A 121 17.44 6.24 -11.80
C SER A 121 17.61 7.29 -10.70
N ILE A 122 16.93 7.13 -9.57
CA ILE A 122 17.11 7.99 -8.39
C ILE A 122 18.54 7.88 -7.84
N GLU A 123 19.09 6.66 -7.70
CA GLU A 123 20.47 6.44 -7.26
C GLU A 123 21.49 7.13 -8.18
N ALA A 124 21.30 6.99 -9.50
CA ALA A 124 22.17 7.60 -10.49
C ALA A 124 22.12 9.14 -10.41
N TYR A 125 20.94 9.72 -10.22
CA TYR A 125 20.76 11.16 -10.10
C TYR A 125 21.40 11.74 -8.83
N LEU A 126 21.28 11.04 -7.70
CA LEU A 126 21.85 11.48 -6.43
C LEU A 126 23.32 11.11 -6.25
N GLY A 127 23.88 10.27 -7.13
CA GLY A 127 25.27 9.82 -7.05
C GLY A 127 25.57 8.96 -5.82
N ARG A 128 24.56 8.33 -5.20
CA ARG A 128 24.74 7.45 -4.03
C ARG A 128 23.76 6.27 -4.02
N PRO A 129 24.18 5.09 -3.53
CA PRO A 129 23.33 3.91 -3.52
C PRO A 129 22.26 3.98 -2.43
N ASN A 130 21.13 3.33 -2.68
CA ASN A 130 20.01 3.11 -1.77
C ASN A 130 19.58 4.34 -0.92
N PRO A 131 19.27 5.49 -1.53
CA PRO A 131 18.93 6.73 -0.81
C PRO A 131 17.62 6.64 -0.02
N LEU A 132 16.78 5.65 -0.29
CA LEU A 132 15.53 5.41 0.44
C LEU A 132 15.65 4.34 1.53
N ALA A 133 16.83 3.71 1.69
CA ALA A 133 17.04 2.55 2.57
C ALA A 133 16.04 1.40 2.28
N THR A 134 15.74 1.15 1.00
CA THR A 134 14.96 -0.01 0.58
C THR A 134 15.70 -1.32 0.92
N GLY A 135 14.94 -2.41 1.10
CA GLY A 135 15.52 -3.72 1.42
C GLY A 135 15.91 -3.94 2.89
N VAL A 136 15.67 -2.98 3.79
CA VAL A 136 15.70 -3.23 5.24
C VAL A 136 14.62 -4.26 5.55
N LYS A 137 15.04 -5.43 6.05
CA LYS A 137 14.12 -6.53 6.38
C LYS A 137 13.22 -6.08 7.54
N GLY A 138 11.92 -5.95 7.26
CA GLY A 138 10.89 -5.82 8.28
C GLY A 138 10.72 -7.12 9.08
N PRO A 139 9.72 -7.17 9.99
CA PRO A 139 9.37 -8.40 10.68
C PRO A 139 9.09 -9.52 9.67
N LYS A 140 9.32 -10.78 10.09
CA LYS A 140 9.02 -11.94 9.25
C LYS A 140 7.54 -11.90 8.90
N ILE A 141 7.24 -11.86 7.60
CA ILE A 141 5.87 -11.93 7.10
C ILE A 141 5.30 -13.30 7.46
N TYR A 142 4.16 -13.29 8.15
CA TYR A 142 3.31 -14.44 8.36
C TYR A 142 2.03 -14.25 7.55
N TRP A 143 1.81 -15.12 6.56
CA TRP A 143 0.69 -15.04 5.62
C TRP A 143 0.18 -16.46 5.33
N PRO A 144 -0.63 -17.04 6.24
CA PRO A 144 -1.13 -18.41 6.08
C PRO A 144 -2.18 -18.50 4.97
N ASP A 145 -2.38 -19.69 4.41
CA ASP A 145 -3.29 -19.90 3.27
C ASP A 145 -4.75 -19.59 3.61
N GLU A 146 -5.15 -19.79 4.87
CA GLU A 146 -6.49 -19.47 5.38
C GLU A 146 -6.79 -17.97 5.34
N ILE A 147 -5.74 -17.12 5.34
CA ILE A 147 -5.85 -15.68 5.15
C ILE A 147 -5.62 -15.31 3.69
N GLY A 148 -4.54 -15.86 3.11
CA GLY A 148 -4.08 -15.51 1.79
C GLY A 148 -4.99 -15.96 0.66
N GLY A 149 -5.59 -17.15 0.77
CA GLY A 149 -6.54 -17.66 -0.21
C GLY A 149 -7.73 -16.70 -0.38
N PRO A 150 -8.52 -16.41 0.66
CA PRO A 150 -9.65 -15.50 0.57
C PRO A 150 -9.26 -14.08 0.16
N LEU A 151 -8.23 -13.49 0.78
CA LEU A 151 -7.84 -12.10 0.48
C LEU A 151 -7.28 -11.92 -0.92
N MET A 152 -6.77 -12.97 -1.57
CA MET A 152 -6.19 -12.90 -2.91
C MET A 152 -7.08 -13.53 -3.99
N ASP A 153 -8.28 -13.97 -3.63
CA ASP A 153 -9.18 -14.65 -4.54
C ASP A 153 -9.57 -13.76 -5.73
N GLY A 154 -9.50 -14.33 -6.94
CA GLY A 154 -9.76 -13.62 -8.20
C GLY A 154 -8.77 -12.50 -8.54
N LYS A 155 -7.55 -12.51 -7.97
CA LYS A 155 -6.55 -11.44 -8.24
C LYS A 155 -6.18 -11.27 -9.71
N GLU A 156 -6.24 -12.33 -10.51
CA GLU A 156 -5.91 -12.28 -11.93
C GLU A 156 -7.00 -11.55 -12.73
N GLU A 157 -8.24 -11.54 -12.22
CA GLU A 157 -9.42 -10.93 -12.84
C GLU A 157 -9.76 -9.54 -12.27
N GLY A 158 -8.87 -8.96 -11.47
CA GLY A 158 -9.05 -7.63 -10.87
C GLY A 158 -9.78 -7.64 -9.52
N ASN A 159 -9.88 -8.79 -8.85
CA ASN A 159 -10.31 -8.91 -7.46
C ASN A 159 -9.09 -9.08 -6.52
N GLY A 160 -9.29 -9.53 -5.28
CA GLY A 160 -8.24 -9.62 -4.27
C GLY A 160 -7.93 -8.26 -3.65
N LEU A 161 -7.29 -8.29 -2.48
CA LEU A 161 -7.13 -7.15 -1.58
C LEU A 161 -6.53 -5.93 -2.28
N HIS A 162 -5.43 -6.11 -3.01
CA HIS A 162 -4.74 -5.00 -3.68
C HIS A 162 -5.56 -4.39 -4.81
N ASN A 163 -6.33 -5.18 -5.58
CA ASN A 163 -7.17 -4.62 -6.64
C ASN A 163 -8.45 -4.00 -6.09
N ILE A 164 -9.00 -4.54 -4.99
CA ILE A 164 -10.11 -3.89 -4.25
C ILE A 164 -9.64 -2.52 -3.74
N ALA A 165 -8.46 -2.47 -3.12
CA ALA A 165 -7.85 -1.23 -2.67
C ALA A 165 -7.62 -0.23 -3.83
N ALA A 166 -7.10 -0.71 -4.98
CA ALA A 166 -6.94 0.09 -6.19
C ALA A 166 -8.27 0.61 -6.74
N ALA A 167 -9.32 -0.22 -6.72
CA ALA A 167 -10.66 0.13 -7.17
C ALA A 167 -11.25 1.27 -6.34
N MET A 168 -11.00 1.29 -5.03
CA MET A 168 -11.49 2.33 -4.12
C MET A 168 -10.61 3.59 -4.08
N GLN A 169 -9.39 3.55 -4.61
CA GLN A 169 -8.44 4.66 -4.55
C GLN A 169 -8.77 5.82 -5.51
N ILE A 170 -8.86 7.03 -4.97
CA ILE A 170 -8.79 8.30 -5.72
C ILE A 170 -7.31 8.64 -5.96
N ALA A 171 -6.97 9.08 -7.17
CA ALA A 171 -5.61 9.47 -7.51
C ALA A 171 -5.18 10.70 -6.69
N SER A 172 -3.98 10.64 -6.12
CA SER A 172 -3.42 11.77 -5.37
C SER A 172 -2.87 12.84 -6.33
N PRO A 173 -3.13 14.14 -6.05
CA PRO A 173 -2.80 15.24 -6.94
C PRO A 173 -1.29 15.38 -7.19
N GLU A 174 -0.44 14.96 -6.25
CA GLU A 174 1.02 15.02 -6.37
C GLU A 174 1.57 14.27 -7.59
N PHE A 175 0.83 13.27 -8.08
CA PHE A 175 1.26 12.42 -9.19
C PHE A 175 0.57 12.76 -10.51
N ALA A 176 -0.30 13.78 -10.55
CA ALA A 176 -1.15 14.07 -11.71
C ALA A 176 -0.35 14.35 -12.99
N ASP A 177 0.79 15.04 -12.85
CA ASP A 177 1.62 15.49 -13.97
C ASP A 177 2.91 14.68 -14.12
N PHE A 178 3.13 13.66 -13.29
CA PHE A 178 4.34 12.85 -13.37
C PHE A 178 4.26 11.83 -14.51
N PRO A 179 5.35 11.64 -15.29
CA PRO A 179 5.43 10.52 -16.21
C PRO A 179 5.43 9.22 -15.40
N VAL A 180 4.59 8.26 -15.81
CA VAL A 180 4.38 7.00 -15.09
C VAL A 180 4.27 5.84 -16.06
N THR A 181 4.68 4.65 -15.63
CA THR A 181 4.51 3.42 -16.41
C THR A 181 3.03 3.00 -16.47
N LYS A 182 2.71 1.95 -17.23
CA LYS A 182 1.38 1.32 -17.21
C LYS A 182 0.99 0.81 -15.82
N MET A 183 1.98 0.39 -15.03
CA MET A 183 1.81 0.00 -13.62
C MET A 183 1.77 1.20 -12.67
N ARG A 184 1.71 2.43 -13.21
CA ARG A 184 1.65 3.71 -12.49
C ARG A 184 2.88 3.99 -11.63
N VAL A 185 4.00 3.32 -11.89
CA VAL A 185 5.28 3.61 -11.24
C VAL A 185 5.86 4.89 -11.86
N PRO A 186 6.29 5.89 -11.08
CA PRO A 186 6.94 7.09 -11.62
C PRO A 186 8.19 6.80 -12.44
N ILE A 187 8.30 7.41 -13.63
CA ILE A 187 9.45 7.27 -14.53
C ILE A 187 10.41 8.44 -14.27
N PHE A 188 11.34 8.25 -13.33
CA PHE A 188 12.19 9.32 -12.83
C PHE A 188 13.06 10.01 -13.91
N ASP A 189 13.57 9.26 -14.89
CA ASP A 189 14.44 9.82 -15.94
C ASP A 189 13.68 10.70 -16.95
N GLU A 190 12.36 10.53 -17.06
CA GLU A 190 11.49 11.34 -17.92
C GLU A 190 10.97 12.60 -17.21
N MET A 191 11.17 12.70 -15.89
CA MET A 191 10.76 13.88 -15.13
C MET A 191 11.62 15.09 -15.49
N THR A 192 10.99 16.28 -15.53
CA THR A 192 11.73 17.54 -15.52
C THR A 192 12.51 17.70 -14.20
N GLU A 193 13.50 18.59 -14.16
CA GLU A 193 14.25 18.84 -12.92
C GLU A 193 13.37 19.33 -11.76
N SER A 194 12.29 20.09 -12.03
CA SER A 194 11.35 20.48 -10.97
C SER A 194 10.52 19.29 -10.48
N GLN A 195 10.11 18.39 -11.38
CA GLN A 195 9.38 17.17 -11.01
C GLN A 195 10.26 16.19 -10.21
N LYS A 196 11.54 16.02 -10.59
CA LYS A 196 12.49 15.20 -9.83
C LYS A 196 12.63 15.70 -8.40
N LYS A 197 12.83 17.01 -8.21
CA LYS A 197 12.93 17.63 -6.89
C LYS A 197 11.66 17.42 -6.07
N ALA A 198 10.49 17.69 -6.68
CA ALA A 198 9.21 17.48 -6.03
C ALA A 198 9.02 16.00 -5.62
N PHE A 199 9.36 15.05 -6.48
CA PHE A 199 9.24 13.63 -6.15
C PHE A 199 10.21 13.19 -5.06
N LEU A 200 11.46 13.66 -5.06
CA LEU A 200 12.43 13.38 -4.00
C LEU A 200 11.98 13.96 -2.65
N GLU A 201 11.38 15.15 -2.65
CA GLU A 201 10.78 15.77 -1.47
C GLU A 201 9.62 14.94 -0.94
N LEU A 202 8.71 14.47 -1.80
CA LEU A 202 7.62 13.57 -1.41
C LEU A 202 8.13 12.24 -0.87
N LEU A 203 9.24 11.74 -1.42
CA LEU A 203 9.91 10.56 -0.91
C LEU A 203 10.63 10.83 0.42
N GLN A 204 10.85 12.08 0.83
CA GLN A 204 11.71 12.47 1.97
C GLN A 204 13.16 12.00 1.81
N VAL A 205 13.71 12.18 0.62
CA VAL A 205 15.12 11.89 0.32
C VAL A 205 15.90 13.19 0.38
N GLU A 206 16.94 13.23 1.21
CA GLU A 206 17.86 14.37 1.27
C GLU A 206 18.60 14.51 -0.07
N MET A 207 18.56 15.69 -0.67
CA MET A 207 19.25 15.97 -1.92
C MET A 207 20.75 16.21 -1.72
#